data_AF-B0E6P8-F1
#
_entry.id   AF-B0E6P8-F1
#
_cell.length_a   1.000
_cell.length_b   1.000
_cell.length_c   1.000
_cell.angle_alpha   90.00
_cell.angle_beta   90.00
_cell.angle_gamma   90.00
#
_symmetry.space_group_name_H-M   'P 1'
#
loop_
_entity.id
_entity.type
_entity.pdbx_description
1 polymer ?
#
loop_
_entity_poly.entity_id
_entity_poly.type
_entity_poly.pdbx_seq_one_letter_code
_entity_poly.pdbx_strand_id
1 'polypeptide(L)'
;MSENVNWEEILGMKINELDDKKCKAIVENSSVIQKINEVIHNNLTVCVVQFIYQLASDENCELLVRTLIPSLLYRVLCSPTPDIMAAFVRVYNERYKHLTKESYNYPFMSNLSVFYKPTVNKNSSKLTKQSLNNLEIIEKQSQLDELLHEVTSVNISNEEMDLMLAFLIRDFGKLLVNESNDIHQIYLHILQEIILFYSQKTWNLSHYFTIEVAMTLSYLIDNEDLSLFKDVFNQCMDYAQTSNNFSMLLILTQYEEYLTLHTH
;
A
#
# COMPACT_ATOMS: atom_id res chain seq x y z
N MET A 1 5.32 4.92 31.56
CA MET A 1 4.20 4.14 32.12
C MET A 1 3.27 3.88 30.95
N SER A 2 3.13 2.64 30.48
CA SER A 2 2.21 2.35 29.36
C SER A 2 0.79 2.30 29.92
N GLU A 3 -0.06 3.25 29.55
CA GLU A 3 -1.49 3.09 29.75
C GLU A 3 -1.94 1.86 28.95
N ASN A 4 -2.55 0.90 29.63
CA ASN A 4 -3.16 -0.24 28.95
C ASN A 4 -4.34 0.30 28.13
N VAL A 5 -4.24 0.16 26.81
CA VAL A 5 -5.29 0.54 25.87
C VAL A 5 -6.51 -0.36 26.12
N ASN A 6 -7.66 0.25 26.41
CA ASN A 6 -8.93 -0.47 26.52
C ASN A 6 -9.63 -0.53 25.16
N TRP A 7 -9.41 -1.61 24.42
CA TRP A 7 -10.01 -1.81 23.11
C TRP A 7 -11.54 -1.92 23.15
N GLU A 8 -12.11 -2.49 24.22
CA GLU A 8 -13.57 -2.59 24.35
C GLU A 8 -14.22 -1.22 24.46
N GLU A 9 -13.54 -0.26 25.10
CA GLU A 9 -14.01 1.13 25.20
C GLU A 9 -13.90 1.87 23.86
N ILE A 10 -12.83 1.63 23.09
CA ILE A 10 -12.63 2.26 21.77
C ILE A 10 -13.62 1.70 20.74
N LEU A 11 -13.81 0.38 20.72
CA LEU A 11 -14.70 -0.29 19.77
C LEU A 11 -16.17 -0.22 20.20
N GLY A 12 -16.43 0.00 21.50
CA GLY A 12 -17.75 -0.12 22.12
C GLY A 12 -18.25 -1.56 22.22
N MET A 13 -17.40 -2.55 21.99
CA MET A 13 -17.72 -3.99 22.00
C MET A 13 -16.47 -4.85 22.17
N LYS A 14 -16.66 -6.15 22.40
CA LYS A 14 -15.55 -7.09 22.47
C LYS A 14 -15.03 -7.45 21.09
N ILE A 15 -13.73 -7.68 20.97
CA ILE A 15 -13.08 -8.01 19.70
C ILE A 15 -13.66 -9.31 19.10
N ASN A 16 -13.96 -10.31 19.93
CA ASN A 16 -14.57 -11.58 19.49
C ASN A 16 -16.05 -11.46 19.07
N GLU A 17 -16.65 -10.29 19.20
CA GLU A 17 -18.00 -10.00 18.72
C GLU A 17 -17.98 -9.32 17.35
N LEU A 18 -16.81 -9.00 16.79
CA LEU A 18 -16.70 -8.39 15.47
C LEU A 18 -17.20 -9.34 14.37
N ASP A 19 -17.86 -8.75 13.39
CA ASP A 19 -18.29 -9.37 12.15
C ASP A 19 -18.15 -8.33 11.01
N ASP A 20 -18.32 -8.75 9.77
CA ASP A 20 -18.17 -7.89 8.59
C ASP A 20 -18.96 -6.57 8.71
N LYS A 21 -20.19 -6.63 9.23
CA LYS A 21 -21.06 -5.46 9.34
C LYS A 21 -20.59 -4.51 10.41
N LYS A 22 -20.14 -5.03 11.55
CA LYS A 22 -19.60 -4.23 12.65
C LYS A 22 -18.26 -3.60 12.28
N CYS A 23 -17.39 -4.35 11.59
CA CYS A 23 -16.15 -3.82 11.06
C CYS A 23 -16.41 -2.67 10.08
N LYS A 24 -17.37 -2.84 9.17
CA LYS A 24 -17.80 -1.76 8.28
C LYS A 24 -18.33 -0.53 9.04
N ALA A 25 -19.18 -0.73 10.04
CA ALA A 25 -19.69 0.38 10.85
C ALA A 25 -18.58 1.12 11.64
N ILE A 26 -17.53 0.42 12.06
CA ILE A 26 -16.35 1.02 12.69
C ILE A 26 -15.58 1.87 11.68
N VAL A 27 -15.34 1.34 10.48
CA VAL A 27 -14.60 2.02 9.40
C VAL A 27 -15.36 3.27 8.91
N GLU A 28 -16.69 3.21 8.83
CA GLU A 28 -17.55 4.35 8.51
C GLU A 28 -17.61 5.40 9.64
N ASN A 29 -17.20 5.05 10.87
CA ASN A 29 -17.14 5.97 12.00
C ASN A 29 -15.75 6.61 12.12
N SER A 30 -15.62 7.81 11.53
CA SER A 30 -14.39 8.59 11.48
C SER A 30 -13.69 8.76 12.83
N SER A 31 -14.45 9.05 13.89
CA SER A 31 -13.91 9.25 15.23
C SER A 31 -13.26 7.99 15.81
N VAL A 32 -13.85 6.82 15.54
CA VAL A 32 -13.34 5.54 16.04
C VAL A 32 -12.13 5.12 15.23
N ILE A 33 -12.19 5.19 13.90
CA ILE A 33 -11.07 4.77 13.05
C ILE A 33 -9.84 5.67 13.19
N GLN A 34 -10.04 6.99 13.37
CA GLN A 34 -8.95 7.91 13.71
C GLN A 34 -8.32 7.52 15.05
N LYS A 35 -9.14 7.30 16.09
CA LYS A 35 -8.63 6.90 17.41
C LYS A 35 -7.86 5.58 17.39
N ILE A 36 -8.33 4.58 16.64
CA ILE A 36 -7.60 3.30 16.50
C ILE A 36 -6.24 3.54 15.83
N ASN A 37 -6.20 4.30 14.73
CA ASN A 37 -4.98 4.61 14.01
C ASN A 37 -4.00 5.43 14.87
N GLU A 38 -4.48 6.46 15.57
CA GLU A 38 -3.68 7.25 16.51
C GLU A 38 -3.07 6.38 17.62
N VAL A 39 -3.84 5.43 18.17
CA VAL A 39 -3.34 4.53 19.19
C VAL A 39 -2.23 3.63 18.63
N ILE A 40 -2.40 3.07 17.43
CA ILE A 40 -1.35 2.27 16.78
C ILE A 40 -0.13 3.13 16.46
N HIS A 41 -0.34 4.34 15.95
CA HIS A 41 0.69 5.31 15.59
C HIS A 41 1.49 5.85 16.78
N ASN A 42 0.87 5.98 17.97
CA ASN A 42 1.49 6.62 19.13
C ASN A 42 1.89 5.63 20.24
N ASN A 43 1.20 4.51 20.42
CA ASN A 43 1.50 3.52 21.46
C ASN A 43 2.16 2.22 20.94
N LEU A 44 3.09 1.68 21.73
CA LEU A 44 3.82 0.42 21.46
C LEU A 44 3.60 -0.56 22.63
N THR A 45 2.34 -0.82 22.97
CA THR A 45 2.00 -1.74 24.07
C THR A 45 1.72 -3.14 23.54
N VAL A 46 1.94 -4.16 24.39
CA VAL A 46 1.57 -5.54 24.09
C VAL A 46 0.09 -5.66 23.70
N CYS A 47 -0.78 -4.85 24.31
CA CYS A 47 -2.21 -4.79 23.98
C CYS A 47 -2.48 -4.34 22.54
N VAL A 48 -1.67 -3.43 21.98
CA VAL A 48 -1.81 -3.00 20.57
C VAL A 48 -1.44 -4.11 19.62
N VAL A 49 -0.32 -4.78 19.90
CA VAL A 49 0.14 -5.92 19.11
C VAL A 49 -0.89 -7.04 19.14
N GLN A 50 -1.38 -7.43 20.32
CA GLN A 50 -2.40 -8.46 20.48
C GLN A 50 -3.69 -8.14 19.71
N PHE A 51 -4.10 -6.88 19.71
CA PHE A 51 -5.27 -6.42 18.94
C PHE A 51 -5.07 -6.63 17.44
N ILE A 52 -3.94 -6.17 16.88
CA ILE A 52 -3.62 -6.37 15.46
C ILE A 52 -3.57 -7.87 15.13
N TYR A 53 -2.98 -8.68 16.00
CA TYR A 53 -2.91 -10.14 15.84
C TYR A 53 -4.29 -10.79 15.76
N GLN A 54 -5.20 -10.39 16.66
CA GLN A 54 -6.57 -10.92 16.69
C GLN A 54 -7.32 -10.54 15.42
N LEU A 55 -7.29 -9.27 15.03
CA LEU A 55 -7.94 -8.81 13.80
C LEU A 55 -7.35 -9.51 12.55
N ALA A 56 -6.03 -9.64 12.47
CA ALA A 56 -5.37 -10.31 11.34
C ALA A 56 -5.81 -11.77 11.19
N SER A 57 -6.21 -12.44 12.29
CA SER A 57 -6.58 -13.86 12.27
C SER A 57 -8.06 -14.13 11.97
N ASP A 58 -8.92 -13.12 12.03
CA ASP A 58 -10.38 -13.28 11.85
C ASP A 58 -10.82 -12.74 10.48
N GLU A 59 -11.11 -13.63 9.53
CA GLU A 59 -11.48 -13.27 8.15
C GLU A 59 -12.46 -12.10 8.06
N ASN A 60 -13.44 -12.03 8.98
CA ASN A 60 -14.47 -10.98 8.99
C ASN A 60 -13.95 -9.56 9.30
N CYS A 61 -12.72 -9.45 9.80
CA CYS A 61 -12.08 -8.19 10.15
C CYS A 61 -11.23 -7.61 9.01
N GLU A 62 -11.26 -8.18 7.80
CA GLU A 62 -10.37 -7.80 6.69
C GLU A 62 -10.41 -6.29 6.40
N LEU A 63 -11.62 -5.73 6.23
CA LEU A 63 -11.82 -4.32 5.93
C LEU A 63 -11.18 -3.43 7.01
N LEU A 64 -11.40 -3.77 8.28
CA LEU A 64 -10.83 -3.03 9.40
C LEU A 64 -9.29 -3.14 9.38
N VAL A 65 -8.72 -4.34 9.21
CA VAL A 65 -7.26 -4.54 9.15
C VAL A 65 -6.63 -3.70 8.04
N ARG A 66 -7.25 -3.64 6.85
CA ARG A 66 -6.74 -2.86 5.71
C ARG A 66 -6.60 -1.37 6.04
N THR A 67 -7.55 -0.80 6.77
CA THR A 67 -7.48 0.61 7.19
C THR A 67 -6.36 0.93 8.19
N LEU A 68 -5.76 -0.09 8.82
CA LEU A 68 -4.66 0.07 9.77
C LEU A 68 -3.28 0.03 9.09
N ILE A 69 -3.23 -0.37 7.81
CA ILE A 69 -1.98 -0.53 7.05
C ILE A 69 -1.10 0.73 7.11
N PRO A 70 -1.60 1.97 6.88
CA PRO A 70 -0.78 3.16 6.97
C PRO A 70 -0.06 3.28 8.33
N SER A 71 -0.80 3.15 9.43
CA SER A 71 -0.24 3.27 10.78
C SER A 71 0.79 2.18 11.06
N LEU A 72 0.54 0.95 10.60
CA LEU A 72 1.49 -0.15 10.72
C LEU A 72 2.77 0.10 9.92
N LEU A 73 2.66 0.64 8.72
CA LEU A 73 3.81 0.98 7.87
C LEU A 73 4.70 2.02 8.52
N TYR A 74 4.10 3.08 9.07
CA TYR A 74 4.86 4.07 9.84
C TYR A 74 5.66 3.40 10.97
N ARG A 75 5.03 2.48 11.71
CA ARG A 75 5.72 1.78 12.80
C ARG A 75 6.86 0.90 12.28
N VAL A 76 6.65 0.15 11.21
CA VAL A 76 7.70 -0.71 10.64
C VAL A 76 8.88 0.11 10.11
N LEU A 77 8.61 1.25 9.46
CA LEU A 77 9.64 2.05 8.80
C LEU A 77 10.34 3.04 9.73
N CYS A 78 9.58 3.72 10.59
CA CYS A 78 10.09 4.83 11.41
C CYS A 78 10.39 4.42 12.87
N SER A 79 9.73 3.39 13.40
CA SER A 79 9.87 2.97 14.80
C SER A 79 9.71 1.44 14.99
N PRO A 80 10.53 0.61 14.31
CA PRO A 80 10.34 -0.82 14.33
C PRO A 80 10.60 -1.40 15.72
N THR A 81 9.69 -2.25 16.18
CA THR A 81 9.91 -3.15 17.31
C THR A 81 9.72 -4.60 16.86
N PRO A 82 10.34 -5.58 17.55
CA PRO A 82 10.14 -6.99 17.22
C PRO A 82 8.66 -7.39 17.19
N ASP A 83 7.86 -6.84 18.13
CA ASP A 83 6.43 -7.16 18.22
C ASP A 83 5.60 -6.55 17.09
N ILE A 84 5.89 -5.30 16.69
CA ILE A 84 5.25 -4.67 15.53
C ILE A 84 5.65 -5.40 14.25
N MET A 85 6.93 -5.75 14.11
CA MET A 85 7.41 -6.47 12.94
C MET A 85 6.70 -7.83 12.84
N ALA A 86 6.55 -8.54 13.95
CA ALA A 86 5.85 -9.82 13.98
C ALA A 86 4.35 -9.67 13.66
N ALA A 87 3.69 -8.60 14.16
CA ALA A 87 2.30 -8.28 13.81
C ALA A 87 2.14 -7.99 12.32
N PHE A 88 3.04 -7.18 11.77
CA PHE A 88 3.06 -6.82 10.35
C PHE A 88 3.24 -8.06 9.46
N VAL A 89 4.19 -8.94 9.80
CA VAL A 89 4.42 -10.20 9.08
C VAL A 89 3.21 -11.12 9.15
N ARG A 90 2.52 -11.18 10.30
CA ARG A 90 1.28 -11.95 10.41
C ARG A 90 0.17 -11.39 9.53
N VAL A 91 -0.03 -10.07 9.54
CA VAL A 91 -0.98 -9.40 8.66
C VAL A 91 -0.70 -9.77 7.20
N TYR A 92 0.56 -9.71 6.77
CA TYR A 92 0.96 -10.13 5.42
C TYR A 92 0.64 -11.62 5.15
N ASN A 93 1.08 -12.52 6.03
CA ASN A 93 0.96 -13.97 5.82
C ASN A 93 -0.50 -14.44 5.80
N GLU A 94 -1.32 -13.97 6.73
CA GLU A 94 -2.73 -14.38 6.84
C GLU A 94 -3.58 -13.76 5.73
N ARG A 95 -3.27 -12.53 5.29
CA ARG A 95 -4.19 -11.74 4.44
C ARG A 95 -3.73 -11.46 3.03
N TYR A 96 -2.44 -11.36 2.76
CA TYR A 96 -1.97 -10.83 1.48
C TYR A 96 -1.10 -11.81 0.72
N LYS A 97 -0.50 -12.80 1.38
CA LYS A 97 0.28 -13.89 0.74
C LYS A 97 -0.49 -14.59 -0.39
N HIS A 98 -1.80 -14.72 -0.29
CA HIS A 98 -2.61 -15.41 -1.31
C HIS A 98 -2.99 -14.50 -2.49
N LEU A 99 -2.98 -13.18 -2.29
CA LEU A 99 -3.33 -12.17 -3.30
C LEU A 99 -2.15 -11.85 -4.25
N THR A 100 -0.91 -12.23 -3.90
CA THR A 100 0.26 -12.00 -4.75
C THR A 100 0.25 -12.82 -6.05
N LYS A 101 -0.58 -13.86 -6.16
CA LYS A 101 -0.69 -14.74 -7.35
C LYS A 101 -1.46 -14.11 -8.53
N GLU A 102 -1.78 -12.83 -8.48
CA GLU A 102 -2.49 -12.13 -9.58
C GLU A 102 -1.56 -11.94 -10.79
N SER A 103 -1.65 -12.83 -11.78
CA SER A 103 -0.94 -12.68 -13.06
C SER A 103 -1.74 -11.82 -14.05
N TYR A 104 -1.14 -10.75 -14.57
CA TYR A 104 -1.76 -9.90 -15.59
C TYR A 104 -1.15 -10.16 -16.97
N ASN A 105 -2.01 -10.44 -17.95
CA ASN A 105 -1.57 -10.56 -19.34
C ASN A 105 -1.35 -9.17 -19.95
N TYR A 106 -0.13 -8.87 -20.37
CA TYR A 106 0.17 -7.60 -21.02
C TYR A 106 -0.44 -7.55 -22.43
N PRO A 107 -1.18 -6.49 -22.80
CA PRO A 107 -1.80 -6.38 -24.12
C PRO A 107 -0.74 -6.01 -25.18
N PHE A 108 -0.69 -6.74 -26.30
CA PHE A 108 0.22 -6.44 -27.41
C PHE A 108 -0.53 -6.13 -28.68
N MET A 109 -0.18 -5.01 -29.33
CA MET A 109 -0.74 -4.55 -30.61
C MET A 109 -0.64 -5.56 -31.77
N SER A 110 0.17 -6.62 -31.60
CA SER A 110 0.25 -7.75 -32.52
C SER A 110 -0.82 -8.83 -32.32
N ASN A 111 -1.47 -8.85 -31.16
CA ASN A 111 -2.50 -9.83 -30.81
C ASN A 111 -3.87 -9.25 -31.14
N LEU A 112 -4.81 -10.13 -31.48
CA LEU A 112 -6.22 -9.74 -31.55
C LEU A 112 -6.68 -9.30 -30.16
N SER A 113 -7.35 -8.17 -30.07
CA SER A 113 -7.99 -7.72 -28.82
C SER A 113 -9.46 -7.37 -29.06
N VAL A 114 -10.19 -7.13 -27.98
CA VAL A 114 -11.58 -6.64 -28.03
C VAL A 114 -11.66 -5.24 -28.69
N PHE A 115 -10.55 -4.48 -28.68
CA PHE A 115 -10.51 -3.10 -29.15
C PHE A 115 -9.93 -2.94 -30.56
N TYR A 116 -9.10 -3.87 -31.03
CA TYR A 116 -8.51 -3.77 -32.37
C TYR A 116 -8.12 -5.14 -32.96
N LYS A 117 -8.08 -5.18 -34.29
CA LYS A 117 -7.59 -6.31 -35.07
C LYS A 117 -6.25 -5.94 -35.72
N PRO A 118 -5.17 -6.69 -35.47
CA PRO A 118 -3.88 -6.43 -36.12
C PRO A 118 -4.02 -6.64 -37.63
N THR A 119 -3.99 -5.56 -38.41
CA THR A 119 -3.89 -5.61 -39.86
C THR A 119 -2.42 -5.62 -40.26
N VAL A 120 -1.97 -6.70 -40.92
CA VAL A 120 -0.61 -6.82 -41.46
C VAL A 120 -0.44 -5.83 -42.60
N ASN A 121 -0.07 -4.59 -42.29
CA ASN A 121 0.19 -3.58 -43.31
C ASN A 121 1.60 -3.84 -43.85
N LYS A 122 1.70 -4.42 -45.06
CA LYS A 122 2.98 -4.81 -45.71
C LYS A 122 4.00 -3.66 -45.86
N ASN A 123 3.56 -2.41 -45.72
CA ASN A 123 4.37 -1.21 -45.96
C ASN A 123 4.75 -0.42 -44.70
N SER A 124 4.37 -0.85 -43.49
CA SER A 124 4.80 -0.19 -42.25
C SER A 124 5.31 -1.21 -41.25
N SER A 125 6.63 -1.24 -41.07
CA SER A 125 7.41 -2.09 -40.18
C SER A 125 7.18 -1.83 -38.67
N LYS A 126 5.93 -1.65 -38.22
CA LYS A 126 5.61 -1.27 -36.83
C LYS A 126 5.29 -2.44 -35.89
N LEU A 127 5.15 -3.66 -36.40
CA LEU A 127 4.90 -4.85 -35.56
C LEU A 127 6.08 -5.83 -35.70
N THR A 128 7.16 -5.56 -34.98
CA THR A 128 8.21 -6.56 -34.72
C THR A 128 7.75 -7.50 -33.61
N LYS A 129 8.20 -8.76 -33.63
CA LYS A 129 7.85 -9.85 -32.67
C LYS A 129 8.21 -9.50 -31.21
N GLN A 130 7.51 -8.58 -30.57
CA GLN A 130 7.63 -8.29 -29.13
C GLN A 130 6.90 -9.34 -28.25
N SER A 131 6.22 -10.30 -28.86
CA SER A 131 5.48 -11.36 -28.17
C SER A 131 6.34 -12.35 -27.37
N LEU A 132 7.68 -12.31 -27.50
CA LEU A 132 8.60 -13.17 -26.74
C LEU A 132 8.91 -12.65 -25.32
N ASN A 133 8.70 -11.34 -25.05
CA ASN A 133 8.87 -10.78 -23.71
C ASN A 133 7.81 -11.26 -22.70
N ASN A 134 6.72 -11.90 -23.16
CA ASN A 134 5.70 -12.43 -22.27
C ASN A 134 6.23 -13.55 -21.38
N LEU A 135 7.06 -14.43 -21.93
CA LEU A 135 7.65 -15.50 -21.12
C LEU A 135 8.61 -14.92 -20.09
N GLU A 136 9.43 -13.93 -20.46
CA GLU A 136 10.36 -13.28 -19.51
C GLU A 136 9.63 -12.48 -18.41
N ILE A 137 8.51 -11.82 -18.72
CA ILE A 137 7.69 -11.10 -17.73
C ILE A 137 6.98 -12.09 -16.80
N ILE A 138 6.35 -13.14 -17.34
CA ILE A 138 5.68 -14.19 -16.56
C ILE A 138 6.70 -14.96 -15.70
N GLU A 139 7.89 -15.22 -16.23
CA GLU A 139 8.98 -15.91 -15.52
C GLU A 139 9.52 -15.03 -14.38
N LYS A 140 9.71 -13.72 -14.60
CA LYS A 140 10.09 -12.78 -13.52
C LYS A 140 9.00 -12.64 -12.45
N GLN A 141 7.72 -12.63 -12.85
CA GLN A 141 6.60 -12.65 -11.89
C GLN A 141 6.59 -13.94 -11.08
N SER A 142 6.82 -15.08 -11.73
CA SER A 142 6.89 -16.39 -11.05
C SER A 142 8.07 -16.46 -10.08
N GLN A 143 9.24 -15.88 -10.43
CA GLN A 143 10.40 -15.78 -9.54
C GLN A 143 10.14 -14.88 -8.32
N LEU A 144 9.44 -13.76 -8.53
CA LEU A 144 8.98 -12.87 -7.45
C LEU A 144 7.99 -13.59 -6.51
N ASP A 145 7.10 -14.41 -7.06
CA ASP A 145 6.15 -15.21 -6.28
C ASP A 145 6.85 -16.35 -5.50
N GLU A 146 7.90 -16.96 -6.05
CA GLU A 146 8.70 -18.00 -5.39
C GLU A 146 9.54 -17.44 -4.21
N LEU A 147 10.01 -16.20 -4.31
CA LEU A 147 10.75 -15.51 -3.23
C LEU A 147 9.89 -15.24 -1.98
N LEU A 148 8.56 -15.25 -2.10
CA LEU A 148 7.61 -14.89 -1.02
C LEU A 148 6.94 -16.10 -0.35
N HIS A 149 7.57 -17.27 -0.44
CA HIS A 149 7.16 -18.42 0.37
C HIS A 149 7.19 -18.08 1.87
N GLU A 150 6.33 -18.78 2.61
CA GLU A 150 5.99 -18.56 4.03
C GLU A 150 7.10 -17.87 4.84
N VAL A 151 6.94 -16.55 5.08
CA VAL A 151 7.87 -15.76 5.87
C VAL A 151 7.70 -16.19 7.33
N THR A 152 8.41 -17.26 7.67
CA THR A 152 8.37 -17.95 8.96
C THR A 152 9.54 -17.55 9.84
N SER A 153 10.52 -16.82 9.29
CA SER A 153 11.75 -16.47 9.99
C SER A 153 11.81 -14.99 10.33
N VAL A 154 12.41 -14.68 11.49
CA VAL A 154 12.77 -13.31 11.90
C VAL A 154 13.85 -12.71 10.99
N ASN A 155 14.48 -13.53 10.14
CA ASN A 155 15.47 -13.13 9.15
C ASN A 155 14.81 -12.88 7.79
N ILE A 156 13.97 -11.85 7.72
CA ILE A 156 13.39 -11.36 6.47
C ILE A 156 14.48 -10.60 5.72
N SER A 157 14.71 -10.96 4.46
CA SER A 157 15.62 -10.20 3.61
C SER A 157 15.06 -8.81 3.31
N ASN A 158 15.93 -7.86 2.98
CA ASN A 158 15.48 -6.52 2.60
C ASN A 158 14.56 -6.54 1.37
N GLU A 159 14.73 -7.51 0.48
CA GLU A 159 13.89 -7.68 -0.72
C GLU A 159 12.51 -8.23 -0.38
N GLU A 160 12.41 -9.25 0.47
CA GLU A 160 11.12 -9.74 0.97
C GLU A 160 10.37 -8.64 1.72
N MET A 161 11.06 -7.85 2.56
CA MET A 161 10.47 -6.72 3.26
C MET A 161 9.93 -5.66 2.28
N ASP A 162 10.71 -5.27 1.28
CA ASP A 162 10.28 -4.31 0.26
C ASP A 162 9.02 -4.77 -0.47
N LEU A 163 8.99 -6.05 -0.88
CA LEU A 163 7.83 -6.64 -1.53
C LEU A 163 6.61 -6.69 -0.62
N MET A 164 6.77 -7.09 0.64
CA MET A 164 5.69 -7.09 1.63
C MET A 164 5.09 -5.69 1.83
N LEU A 165 5.94 -4.68 2.00
CA LEU A 165 5.52 -3.28 2.11
C LEU A 165 4.76 -2.83 0.85
N ALA A 166 5.28 -3.16 -0.32
CA ALA A 166 4.68 -2.83 -1.61
C ALA A 166 3.28 -3.44 -1.76
N PHE A 167 3.13 -4.75 -1.50
CA PHE A 167 1.84 -5.43 -1.63
C PHE A 167 0.78 -4.90 -0.67
N LEU A 168 1.17 -4.58 0.56
CA LEU A 168 0.25 -4.01 1.55
C LEU A 168 -0.23 -2.62 1.14
N ILE A 169 0.68 -1.74 0.67
CA ILE A 169 0.27 -0.45 0.13
C ILE A 169 -0.61 -0.61 -1.11
N ARG A 170 -0.26 -1.52 -2.04
CA ARG A 170 -1.08 -1.77 -3.24
C ARG A 170 -2.50 -2.16 -2.88
N ASP A 171 -2.65 -3.09 -1.93
CA ASP A 171 -3.97 -3.54 -1.49
C ASP A 171 -4.74 -2.42 -0.76
N PHE A 172 -4.07 -1.65 0.09
CA PHE A 172 -4.65 -0.46 0.68
C PHE A 172 -5.09 0.56 -0.38
N GLY A 173 -4.31 0.75 -1.45
CA GLY A 173 -4.67 1.63 -2.55
C GLY A 173 -5.97 1.21 -3.25
N LYS A 174 -6.21 -0.09 -3.41
CA LYS A 174 -7.50 -0.61 -3.91
C LYS A 174 -8.67 -0.24 -2.99
N LEU A 175 -8.42 -0.16 -1.68
CA LEU A 175 -9.43 0.24 -0.68
C LEU A 175 -9.80 1.72 -0.83
N LEU A 176 -8.80 2.61 -0.96
CA LEU A 176 -8.99 4.08 -0.99
C LEU A 176 -10.05 4.56 -1.98
N VAL A 177 -10.21 3.89 -3.13
CA VAL A 177 -11.17 4.25 -4.18
C VAL A 177 -12.62 4.36 -3.67
N ASN A 178 -13.00 3.56 -2.68
CA ASN A 178 -14.38 3.49 -2.18
C ASN A 178 -14.55 4.04 -0.75
N GLU A 179 -13.48 4.50 -0.13
CA GLU A 179 -13.48 4.88 1.29
C GLU A 179 -13.68 6.38 1.53
N SER A 180 -14.00 6.71 2.79
CA SER A 180 -14.26 8.08 3.22
C SER A 180 -13.00 8.95 3.18
N ASN A 181 -13.24 10.27 3.13
CA ASN A 181 -12.21 11.30 3.17
C ASN A 181 -11.30 11.20 4.42
N ASP A 182 -11.80 10.68 5.54
CA ASP A 182 -11.02 10.54 6.77
C ASP A 182 -9.90 9.49 6.64
N ILE A 183 -10.16 8.39 5.92
CA ILE A 183 -9.14 7.36 5.64
C ILE A 183 -8.08 7.91 4.69
N HIS A 184 -8.48 8.75 3.74
CA HIS A 184 -7.54 9.45 2.86
C HIS A 184 -6.64 10.39 3.66
N GLN A 185 -7.20 11.16 4.60
CA GLN A 185 -6.43 12.05 5.48
C GLN A 185 -5.45 11.28 6.37
N ILE A 186 -5.88 10.18 6.99
CA ILE A 186 -5.01 9.31 7.80
C ILE A 186 -3.81 8.85 6.96
N TYR A 187 -4.07 8.35 5.75
CA TYR A 187 -3.00 7.92 4.85
C TYR A 187 -2.05 9.06 4.47
N LEU A 188 -2.58 10.21 4.07
CA LEU A 188 -1.77 11.36 3.65
C LEU A 188 -0.89 11.89 4.79
N HIS A 189 -1.42 12.02 6.00
CA HIS A 189 -0.64 12.44 7.17
C HIS A 189 0.47 11.45 7.48
N ILE A 190 0.17 10.16 7.50
CA ILE A 190 1.18 9.13 7.79
C ILE A 190 2.26 9.09 6.71
N LEU A 191 1.87 9.19 5.44
CA LEU A 191 2.83 9.25 4.34
C LEU A 191 3.73 10.48 4.46
N GLN A 192 3.17 11.64 4.82
CA GLN A 192 3.92 12.85 5.09
C GLN A 192 5.00 12.61 6.15
N GLU A 193 4.63 11.98 7.27
CA GLU A 193 5.56 11.67 8.34
C GLU A 193 6.67 10.71 7.89
N ILE A 194 6.35 9.66 7.12
CA ILE A 194 7.33 8.73 6.57
C ILE A 194 8.32 9.45 5.65
N ILE A 195 7.82 10.27 4.72
CA ILE A 195 8.67 11.02 3.78
C ILE A 195 9.56 12.00 4.54
N LEU A 196 9.01 12.75 5.50
CA LEU A 196 9.78 13.66 6.33
C LEU A 196 10.85 12.91 7.13
N PHE A 197 10.52 11.76 7.73
CA PHE A 197 11.49 10.95 8.45
C PHE A 197 12.64 10.50 7.55
N TYR A 198 12.35 9.97 6.35
CA TYR A 198 13.40 9.47 5.44
C TYR A 198 14.18 10.58 4.74
N SER A 199 13.59 11.76 4.53
CA SER A 199 14.29 12.92 3.96
C SER A 199 15.46 13.40 4.86
N GLN A 200 15.38 13.13 6.16
CA GLN A 200 16.39 13.50 7.16
C GLN A 200 17.47 12.43 7.37
N LYS A 201 17.36 11.29 6.68
CA LYS A 201 18.23 10.14 6.89
C LYS A 201 19.13 9.88 5.69
N THR A 202 20.16 9.06 5.89
CA THR A 202 21.13 8.69 4.86
C THR A 202 20.73 7.47 4.03
N TRP A 203 19.77 6.68 4.53
CA TRP A 203 19.15 5.57 3.83
C TRP A 203 17.84 5.98 3.14
N ASN A 204 17.55 5.35 2.01
CA ASN A 204 16.35 5.64 1.22
C ASN A 204 15.25 4.60 1.49
N LEU A 205 14.02 5.00 1.18
CA LEU A 205 12.89 4.08 1.07
C LEU A 205 13.17 3.05 -0.03
N SER A 206 12.59 1.87 0.16
CA SER A 206 12.80 0.73 -0.72
C SER A 206 12.05 0.89 -2.05
N HIS A 207 12.53 0.20 -3.07
CA HIS A 207 12.20 0.51 -4.46
C HIS A 207 10.74 0.18 -4.79
N TYR A 208 10.32 -1.06 -4.52
CA TYR A 208 8.97 -1.50 -4.84
C TYR A 208 7.93 -0.76 -4.00
N PHE A 209 8.23 -0.51 -2.72
CA PHE A 209 7.39 0.30 -1.85
C PHE A 209 7.14 1.70 -2.44
N THR A 210 8.19 2.40 -2.87
CA THR A 210 8.03 3.76 -3.41
C THR A 210 7.23 3.83 -4.70
N ILE A 211 7.29 2.78 -5.53
CA ILE A 211 6.43 2.63 -6.72
C ILE A 211 4.97 2.53 -6.28
N GLU A 212 4.66 1.65 -5.33
CA GLU A 212 3.28 1.45 -4.89
C GLU A 212 2.72 2.66 -4.14
N VAL A 213 3.55 3.41 -3.40
CA VAL A 213 3.17 4.71 -2.81
C VAL A 213 2.76 5.70 -3.91
N ALA A 214 3.57 5.86 -4.96
CA ALA A 214 3.26 6.76 -6.06
C ALA A 214 2.00 6.34 -6.83
N MET A 215 1.85 5.03 -7.09
CA MET A 215 0.63 4.47 -7.68
C MET A 215 -0.60 4.69 -6.79
N THR A 216 -0.44 4.56 -5.47
CA THR A 216 -1.54 4.69 -4.51
C THR A 216 -2.03 6.13 -4.41
N LEU A 217 -1.11 7.11 -4.46
CA LEU A 217 -1.47 8.53 -4.54
C LEU A 217 -2.35 8.85 -5.75
N SER A 218 -2.19 8.13 -6.86
CA SER A 218 -3.00 8.36 -8.06
C SER A 218 -4.48 8.02 -7.88
N TYR A 219 -4.84 7.13 -6.94
CA TYR A 219 -6.24 6.84 -6.63
C TYR A 219 -6.96 7.98 -5.91
N LEU A 220 -6.21 8.95 -5.38
CA LEU A 220 -6.76 10.11 -4.67
C LEU A 220 -6.95 11.33 -5.57
N ILE A 221 -6.66 11.20 -6.87
CA ILE A 221 -6.59 12.32 -7.80
C ILE A 221 -7.93 13.03 -7.99
N ASP A 222 -9.05 12.29 -7.98
CA ASP A 222 -10.39 12.86 -8.16
C ASP A 222 -10.93 13.54 -6.88
N ASN A 223 -10.20 13.48 -5.75
CA ASN A 223 -10.50 14.19 -4.50
C ASN A 223 -9.70 15.51 -4.39
N GLU A 224 -9.76 16.31 -5.46
CA GLU A 224 -8.91 17.48 -5.77
C GLU A 224 -8.89 18.62 -4.73
N ASP A 225 -9.75 18.60 -3.72
CA ASP A 225 -9.95 19.68 -2.74
C ASP A 225 -9.11 19.56 -1.45
N LEU A 226 -8.27 18.53 -1.32
CA LEU A 226 -7.38 18.40 -0.17
C LEU A 226 -6.08 19.18 -0.42
N SER A 227 -5.95 20.38 0.15
CA SER A 227 -4.66 21.09 0.24
C SER A 227 -3.55 20.17 0.75
N LEU A 228 -3.88 19.27 1.69
CA LEU A 228 -3.01 18.23 2.21
C LEU A 228 -2.49 17.27 1.13
N PHE A 229 -3.31 16.87 0.16
CA PHE A 229 -2.86 15.98 -0.93
C PHE A 229 -1.77 16.66 -1.76
N LYS A 230 -1.99 17.92 -2.17
CA LYS A 230 -1.01 18.69 -2.96
C LYS A 230 0.31 18.85 -2.19
N ASP A 231 0.23 19.14 -0.89
CA ASP A 231 1.40 19.27 -0.04
C ASP A 231 2.19 17.94 0.05
N VAL A 232 1.50 16.82 0.29
CA VAL A 232 2.13 15.50 0.39
C VAL A 232 2.69 15.03 -0.95
N PHE A 233 1.97 15.28 -2.05
CA PHE A 233 2.42 14.97 -3.41
C PHE A 233 3.71 15.71 -3.75
N ASN A 234 3.77 17.01 -3.47
CA ASN A 234 4.98 17.81 -3.69
C ASN A 234 6.14 17.33 -2.82
N GLN A 235 5.91 16.98 -1.55
CA GLN A 235 6.95 16.41 -0.69
C GLN A 235 7.46 15.06 -1.21
N CYS A 236 6.58 14.23 -1.76
CA CYS A 236 6.94 12.98 -2.42
C CYS A 236 7.81 13.22 -3.67
N MET A 237 7.48 14.25 -4.47
CA MET A 237 8.26 14.67 -5.63
C MET A 237 9.67 15.14 -5.22
N ASP A 238 9.75 16.05 -4.25
CA ASP A 238 11.01 16.58 -3.71
C ASP A 238 11.88 15.45 -3.13
N TYR A 239 11.26 14.52 -2.39
CA TYR A 239 11.94 13.34 -1.87
C TYR A 239 12.49 12.48 -3.01
N ALA A 240 11.69 12.18 -4.04
CA ALA A 240 12.12 11.35 -5.16
C ALA A 240 13.29 11.97 -5.93
N GLN A 241 13.28 13.30 -6.11
CA GLN A 241 14.39 14.03 -6.73
C GLN A 241 15.66 13.98 -5.87
N THR A 242 15.56 14.34 -4.59
CA THR A 242 16.72 14.41 -3.68
C THR A 242 17.35 13.04 -3.41
N SER A 243 16.53 11.99 -3.33
CA SER A 243 16.98 10.61 -3.12
C SER A 243 17.42 9.89 -4.40
N ASN A 244 17.30 10.53 -5.58
CA ASN A 244 17.47 9.92 -6.90
C ASN A 244 16.59 8.68 -7.14
N ASN A 245 15.37 8.67 -6.59
CA ASN A 245 14.40 7.61 -6.80
C ASN A 245 13.67 7.79 -8.14
N PHE A 246 14.31 7.33 -9.21
CA PHE A 246 13.83 7.51 -10.58
C PHE A 246 12.44 6.92 -10.83
N SER A 247 12.12 5.74 -10.29
CA SER A 247 10.83 5.09 -10.54
C SER A 247 9.67 5.86 -9.91
N MET A 248 9.84 6.30 -8.66
CA MET A 248 8.85 7.15 -7.99
C MET A 248 8.69 8.48 -8.72
N LEU A 249 9.80 9.12 -9.10
CA LEU A 249 9.80 10.39 -9.83
C LEU A 249 9.08 10.28 -11.17
N LEU A 250 9.37 9.23 -11.95
CA LEU A 250 8.73 9.00 -13.25
C LEU A 250 7.21 8.92 -13.14
N ILE A 251 6.71 8.16 -12.16
CA ILE A 251 5.27 7.98 -11.94
C ILE A 251 4.63 9.31 -11.51
N LEU A 252 5.23 10.00 -10.54
CA LEU A 252 4.68 11.27 -10.04
C LEU A 252 4.68 12.35 -11.14
N THR A 253 5.74 12.46 -11.95
CA THR A 253 5.78 13.46 -13.03
C THR A 253 4.70 13.20 -14.09
N GLN A 254 4.43 11.93 -14.43
CA GLN A 254 3.33 11.59 -15.33
C GLN A 254 1.97 12.01 -14.77
N TYR A 255 1.78 11.91 -13.45
CA TYR A 255 0.56 12.38 -12.80
C TYR A 255 0.46 13.90 -12.74
N GLU A 256 1.56 14.61 -12.49
CA GLU A 256 1.60 16.08 -12.54
C GLU A 256 1.23 16.61 -13.94
N GLU A 257 1.73 15.97 -15.00
CA GLU A 257 1.35 16.28 -16.39
C GLU A 257 -0.16 16.07 -16.63
N TYR A 258 -0.75 15.00 -16.11
CA TYR A 258 -2.20 14.78 -16.21
C TYR A 258 -3.00 15.89 -15.50
N LEU A 259 -2.63 16.23 -14.26
CA LEU A 259 -3.31 17.28 -13.49
C LEU A 259 -3.25 18.65 -14.17
N THR A 260 -2.09 19.02 -14.73
CA THR A 260 -1.92 20.30 -15.43
C THR A 260 -2.74 20.38 -16.73
N LEU A 261 -2.95 19.25 -17.42
CA LEU A 261 -3.75 19.20 -18.64
C LEU A 261 -5.26 19.24 -18.39
N HIS A 262 -5.74 18.90 -17.19
CA HIS A 262 -7.17 18.74 -16.90
C HIS A 262 -7.72 19.83 -15.95
N THR A 263 -6.86 20.72 -15.44
CA THR A 263 -7.22 21.90 -14.66
C THR A 263 -7.34 23.19 -15.50
N HIS A 264 -7.20 23.08 -16.83
CA HIS A 264 -7.35 24.15 -17.82
C HIS A 264 -8.46 23.82 -18.83
#